data_AF-A0A351BZZ7-F1
#
_entry.id   AF-A0A351BZZ7-F1
#
_cell.length_a   1.000
_cell.length_b   1.000
_cell.length_c   1.000
_cell.angle_alpha   90.00
_cell.angle_beta   90.00
_cell.angle_gamma   90.00
#
_symmetry.space_group_name_H-M   'P 1'
#
loop_
_entity.id
_entity.type
_entity.pdbx_description
1 polymer ?
#
loop_
_entity_poly.entity_id
_entity_poly.type
_entity_poly.pdbx_seq_one_letter_code
_entity_poly.pdbx_strand_id
1 'polypeptide(L)'
;MFSDINFDGVLSLFLFCIEFILLLNILFFANRNRTNIIAFIMLSCLTAYQFIEFLLCNRMMQSPSIAYSAFFIISFLPPLGFLLATSFNNRFNRMNYLILIPAISILAYYATMIETFKVAKCTVIYASYNYPLGDLYGLIYYLPILATLIILLQGAKNKSATDIRNLNILLIVGYVIIIIPSILGFIFYHEYWRIVESVMCKFAFFFAAALSYFTLKNGKLRKEIKTVF
;
A
#
# COMPACT_ATOMS: atom_id res chain seq x y z
N MET A 1 2.17 -33.80 24.29
CA MET A 1 2.91 -33.31 23.11
C MET A 1 2.01 -32.29 22.41
N PHE A 2 1.91 -31.09 22.97
CA PHE A 2 1.24 -29.99 22.29
C PHE A 2 2.24 -29.48 21.26
N SER A 3 1.98 -29.77 19.99
CA SER A 3 2.61 -29.06 18.88
C SER A 3 2.44 -27.57 19.11
N ASP A 4 3.53 -26.81 19.16
CA ASP A 4 3.51 -25.36 19.21
C ASP A 4 2.57 -24.84 18.11
N ILE A 5 1.43 -24.29 18.50
CA ILE A 5 0.50 -23.68 17.55
C ILE A 5 1.21 -22.46 16.98
N ASN A 6 1.68 -22.57 15.73
CA ASN A 6 2.35 -21.47 15.07
C ASN A 6 1.29 -20.44 14.63
N PHE A 7 1.24 -19.30 15.32
CA PHE A 7 0.36 -18.18 14.99
C PHE A 7 0.97 -17.23 13.93
N ASP A 8 2.18 -17.52 13.43
CA ASP A 8 2.82 -16.72 12.40
C ASP A 8 1.96 -16.64 11.14
N GLY A 9 1.72 -15.43 10.65
CA GLY A 9 0.90 -15.18 9.45
C GLY A 9 -0.61 -15.29 9.65
N VAL A 10 -1.13 -15.78 10.79
CA VAL A 10 -2.59 -15.85 11.05
C VAL A 10 -3.23 -14.46 10.99
N LEU A 11 -2.55 -13.43 11.52
CA LEU A 11 -3.00 -12.05 11.40
C LEU A 11 -3.07 -11.61 9.93
N SER A 12 -2.08 -11.94 9.10
CA SER A 12 -2.09 -11.61 7.66
C SER A 12 -3.24 -12.29 6.93
N LEU A 13 -3.60 -13.54 7.28
CA LEU A 13 -4.78 -14.21 6.74
C LEU A 13 -6.08 -13.51 7.15
N PHE A 14 -6.19 -13.11 8.42
CA PHE A 14 -7.35 -12.36 8.91
C PHE A 14 -7.52 -11.03 8.17
N LEU A 15 -6.42 -10.26 8.01
CA LEU A 15 -6.42 -9.01 7.26
C LEU A 15 -6.73 -9.23 5.78
N PHE A 16 -6.17 -10.27 5.16
CA PHE A 16 -6.51 -10.68 3.80
C PHE A 16 -8.01 -10.88 3.62
N CYS A 17 -8.68 -11.61 4.51
CA CYS A 17 -10.12 -11.85 4.41
C CYS A 17 -10.92 -10.53 4.44
N ILE A 18 -10.55 -9.59 5.32
CA ILE A 18 -11.24 -8.30 5.40
C ILE A 18 -10.97 -7.46 4.15
N GLU A 19 -9.71 -7.34 3.73
CA GLU A 19 -9.33 -6.57 2.54
C GLU A 19 -9.95 -7.15 1.27
N PHE A 20 -10.06 -8.48 1.17
CA PHE A 20 -10.73 -9.15 0.08
C PHE A 20 -12.22 -8.83 0.02
N ILE A 21 -12.91 -8.79 1.17
CA ILE A 21 -14.31 -8.36 1.23
C ILE A 21 -14.45 -6.90 0.77
N LEU A 22 -13.55 -6.00 1.22
CA LEU A 22 -13.52 -4.61 0.77
C LEU A 22 -13.26 -4.50 -0.75
N LEU A 23 -12.38 -5.35 -1.28
CA LEU A 23 -12.04 -5.40 -2.70
C LEU A 23 -13.25 -5.82 -3.54
N LEU A 24 -13.96 -6.87 -3.11
CA LEU A 24 -15.21 -7.29 -3.76
C LEU A 24 -16.27 -6.19 -3.69
N ASN A 25 -16.40 -5.51 -2.55
CA ASN A 25 -17.35 -4.40 -2.41
C ASN A 25 -17.08 -3.30 -3.45
N ILE A 26 -15.83 -2.86 -3.58
CA ILE A 26 -15.45 -1.88 -4.61
C ILE A 26 -15.68 -2.43 -6.02
N LEU A 27 -15.35 -3.69 -6.27
CA LEU A 27 -15.48 -4.31 -7.59
C LEU A 27 -16.92 -4.22 -8.11
N PHE A 28 -17.92 -4.45 -7.24
CA PHE A 28 -19.33 -4.46 -7.60
C PHE A 28 -19.99 -3.08 -7.52
N PHE A 29 -19.66 -2.25 -6.53
CA PHE A 29 -20.41 -1.01 -6.25
C PHE A 29 -19.72 0.27 -6.72
N ALA A 30 -18.43 0.26 -7.03
CA ALA A 30 -17.71 1.46 -7.42
C ALA A 30 -17.87 1.81 -8.91
N ASN A 31 -17.98 3.11 -9.18
CA ASN A 31 -17.93 3.61 -10.56
C ASN A 31 -16.53 3.45 -11.15
N ARG A 32 -16.45 3.05 -12.43
CA ARG A 32 -15.21 2.81 -13.18
C ARG A 32 -14.60 4.10 -13.74
N ASN A 33 -14.19 5.00 -12.85
CA ASN A 33 -13.39 6.16 -13.24
C ASN A 33 -11.89 5.90 -13.01
N ARG A 34 -11.02 6.70 -13.64
CA ARG A 34 -9.56 6.52 -13.54
C ARG A 34 -9.05 6.47 -12.09
N THR A 35 -9.50 7.40 -11.25
CA THR A 35 -9.09 7.50 -9.85
C THR A 35 -9.50 6.25 -9.06
N ASN A 36 -10.72 5.76 -9.27
CA ASN A 36 -11.25 4.55 -8.66
C ASN A 36 -10.55 3.28 -9.17
N ILE A 37 -10.14 3.25 -10.44
CA ILE A 37 -9.32 2.15 -10.98
C ILE A 37 -7.96 2.10 -10.29
N ILE A 38 -7.30 3.25 -10.08
CA ILE A 38 -6.03 3.31 -9.35
C ILE A 38 -6.23 2.82 -7.90
N ALA A 39 -7.26 3.30 -7.21
CA ALA A 39 -7.58 2.86 -5.85
C ALA A 39 -7.89 1.35 -5.77
N PHE A 40 -8.60 0.81 -6.77
CA PHE A 40 -8.86 -0.62 -6.89
C PHE A 40 -7.58 -1.45 -7.08
N ILE A 41 -6.65 -0.98 -7.92
CA ILE A 41 -5.34 -1.64 -8.11
C ILE A 41 -4.55 -1.61 -6.80
N MET A 42 -4.52 -0.48 -6.09
CA MET A 42 -3.85 -0.37 -4.79
C MET A 42 -4.44 -1.36 -3.77
N LEU A 43 -5.76 -1.45 -3.66
CA LEU A 43 -6.40 -2.39 -2.75
C LEU A 43 -6.14 -3.86 -3.14
N SER A 44 -6.08 -4.14 -4.44
CA SER A 44 -5.67 -5.47 -4.94
C SER A 44 -4.24 -5.81 -4.54
N CYS A 45 -3.32 -4.84 -4.63
CA CYS A 45 -1.94 -5.00 -4.17
C CYS A 45 -1.86 -5.27 -2.66
N LEU A 46 -2.58 -4.51 -1.84
CA LEU A 46 -2.65 -4.72 -0.39
C LEU A 46 -3.15 -6.14 -0.06
N THR A 47 -4.27 -6.53 -0.68
CA THR A 47 -4.88 -7.85 -0.48
C THR A 47 -3.92 -8.97 -0.90
N ALA A 48 -3.29 -8.84 -2.07
CA ALA A 48 -2.35 -9.83 -2.58
C ALA A 48 -1.10 -9.94 -1.69
N TYR A 49 -0.61 -8.83 -1.13
CA TYR A 49 0.50 -8.85 -0.18
C TYR A 49 0.14 -9.62 1.10
N GLN A 50 -1.03 -9.36 1.71
CA GLN A 50 -1.46 -10.08 2.92
C GLN A 50 -1.52 -11.59 2.70
N PHE A 51 -2.00 -12.01 1.52
CA PHE A 51 -2.02 -13.42 1.14
C PHE A 51 -0.61 -14.01 0.98
N ILE A 52 0.29 -13.32 0.28
CA ILE A 52 1.66 -13.78 0.10
C ILE A 52 2.41 -13.85 1.43
N GLU A 53 2.24 -12.88 2.31
CA GLU A 53 2.86 -12.88 3.64
C GLU A 53 2.37 -14.07 4.48
N PHE A 54 1.08 -14.40 4.43
CA PHE A 54 0.54 -15.62 5.05
C PHE A 54 1.21 -16.89 4.50
N LEU A 55 1.37 -17.01 3.17
CA LEU A 55 2.03 -18.17 2.55
C LEU A 55 3.50 -18.31 2.98
N LEU A 56 4.22 -17.18 3.07
CA LEU A 56 5.62 -17.15 3.49
C LEU A 56 5.79 -17.54 4.96
N CYS A 57 4.92 -17.01 5.83
CA CYS A 57 5.06 -17.19 7.28
C CYS A 57 4.48 -18.50 7.81
N ASN A 58 3.48 -19.08 7.15
CA ASN A 58 2.91 -20.39 7.54
C ASN A 58 3.74 -21.60 7.04
N ARG A 59 5.03 -21.38 6.71
CA ARG A 59 5.98 -22.39 6.20
C ARG A 59 5.55 -23.21 4.97
N MET A 60 4.42 -22.86 4.33
CA MET A 60 3.95 -23.56 3.14
C MET A 60 4.90 -23.33 1.97
N MET A 61 5.42 -22.11 1.79
CA MET A 61 6.31 -21.80 0.67
C MET A 61 7.28 -20.65 0.99
N GLN A 62 8.52 -20.97 1.39
CA GLN A 62 9.60 -19.98 1.63
C GLN A 62 10.53 -19.83 0.42
N SER A 63 10.00 -19.92 -0.79
CA SER A 63 10.84 -19.79 -1.99
C SER A 63 11.25 -18.32 -2.21
N PRO A 64 12.48 -18.07 -2.69
CA PRO A 64 12.93 -16.72 -3.01
C PRO A 64 12.01 -15.99 -4.00
N SER A 65 11.39 -16.73 -4.93
CA SER A 65 10.44 -16.18 -5.90
C SER A 65 9.18 -15.61 -5.25
N ILE A 66 8.69 -16.21 -4.16
CA ILE A 66 7.50 -15.71 -3.45
C ILE A 66 7.86 -14.48 -2.61
N ALA A 67 9.03 -14.49 -1.96
CA ALA A 67 9.55 -13.31 -1.27
C ALA A 67 9.74 -12.13 -2.26
N TYR A 68 10.33 -12.39 -3.43
CA TYR A 68 10.43 -11.39 -4.50
C TYR A 68 9.05 -10.89 -4.96
N SER A 69 8.05 -11.78 -5.08
CA SER A 69 6.68 -11.38 -5.45
C SER A 69 6.06 -10.44 -4.42
N ALA A 70 6.33 -10.65 -3.13
CA ALA A 70 5.92 -9.73 -2.08
C ALA A 70 6.54 -8.34 -2.28
N PHE A 71 7.85 -8.29 -2.54
CA PHE A 71 8.58 -7.04 -2.84
C PHE A 71 8.04 -6.33 -4.08
N PHE A 72 7.78 -7.08 -5.14
CA PHE A 72 7.22 -6.56 -6.38
C PHE A 72 5.94 -5.78 -6.09
N ILE A 73 5.01 -6.38 -5.34
CA ILE A 73 3.71 -5.78 -5.04
C ILE A 73 3.86 -4.51 -4.19
N ILE A 74 4.62 -4.56 -3.09
CA ILE A 74 4.74 -3.41 -2.18
C ILE A 74 5.43 -2.23 -2.85
N SER A 75 6.37 -2.49 -3.77
CA SER A 75 7.14 -1.44 -4.44
C SER A 75 6.28 -0.56 -5.35
N PHE A 76 5.14 -1.07 -5.83
CA PHE A 76 4.19 -0.29 -6.62
C PHE A 76 3.19 0.51 -5.78
N LEU A 77 3.03 0.22 -4.49
CA LEU A 77 2.06 0.94 -3.65
C LEU A 77 2.36 2.45 -3.55
N PRO A 78 3.60 2.91 -3.26
CA PRO A 78 3.88 4.34 -3.18
C PRO A 78 3.69 5.10 -4.52
N PRO A 79 4.21 4.61 -5.67
CA PRO A 79 3.93 5.21 -6.96
C PRO A 79 2.43 5.28 -7.30
N LEU A 80 1.66 4.23 -7.00
CA LEU A 80 0.21 4.22 -7.20
C LEU A 80 -0.49 5.23 -6.31
N GLY A 81 -0.04 5.40 -5.06
CA GLY A 81 -0.51 6.45 -4.15
C GLY A 81 -0.35 7.85 -4.74
N PHE A 82 0.81 8.12 -5.35
CA PHE A 82 1.07 9.39 -6.03
C PHE A 82 0.14 9.60 -7.23
N LEU A 83 -0.03 8.56 -8.06
CA LEU A 83 -0.95 8.61 -9.20
C LEU A 83 -2.41 8.81 -8.75
N LEU A 84 -2.82 8.21 -7.62
CA LEU A 84 -4.13 8.39 -7.03
C LEU A 84 -4.33 9.85 -6.60
N ALA A 85 -3.41 10.41 -5.82
CA ALA A 85 -3.52 11.77 -5.29
C ALA A 85 -3.52 12.82 -6.40
N THR A 86 -2.67 12.66 -7.42
CA THR A 86 -2.66 13.55 -8.60
C THR A 86 -3.92 13.41 -9.45
N SER A 87 -4.42 12.17 -9.65
CA SER A 87 -5.67 11.93 -10.37
C SER A 87 -6.88 12.50 -9.66
N PHE A 88 -6.94 12.38 -8.33
CA PHE A 88 -8.05 12.85 -7.54
C PHE A 88 -8.12 14.39 -7.52
N ASN A 89 -6.97 15.04 -7.35
CA ASN A 89 -6.88 16.51 -7.28
C ASN A 89 -6.78 17.20 -8.66
N ASN A 90 -7.15 16.50 -9.75
CA ASN A 90 -7.10 17.00 -11.13
C ASN A 90 -5.74 17.58 -11.57
N ARG A 91 -4.64 17.06 -11.01
CA ARG A 91 -3.25 17.42 -11.39
C ARG A 91 -2.57 16.33 -12.20
N PHE A 92 -3.38 15.47 -12.81
CA PHE A 92 -2.87 14.33 -13.54
C PHE A 92 -2.30 14.77 -14.88
N ASN A 93 -1.03 14.47 -15.12
CA ASN A 93 -0.39 14.55 -16.43
C ASN A 93 0.15 13.16 -16.82
N ARG A 94 0.26 12.85 -18.12
CA ARG A 94 0.91 11.63 -18.61
C ARG A 94 2.33 11.47 -18.05
N MET A 95 3.03 12.59 -17.83
CA MET A 95 4.36 12.60 -17.21
C MET A 95 4.37 12.06 -15.77
N ASN A 96 3.24 12.04 -15.06
CA ASN A 96 3.16 11.49 -13.72
C ASN A 96 3.48 9.99 -13.71
N TYR A 97 3.31 9.27 -14.82
CA TYR A 97 3.70 7.86 -14.91
C TYR A 97 5.21 7.62 -14.81
N LEU A 98 6.04 8.65 -15.01
CA LEU A 98 7.49 8.53 -14.82
C LEU A 98 7.88 8.19 -13.38
N ILE A 99 7.00 8.43 -12.40
CA ILE A 99 7.21 8.02 -11.00
C ILE A 99 7.35 6.49 -10.84
N LEU A 100 6.89 5.71 -11.82
CA LEU A 100 7.03 4.25 -11.83
C LEU A 100 8.43 3.79 -12.25
N ILE A 101 9.21 4.63 -12.95
CA ILE A 101 10.51 4.24 -13.50
C ILE A 101 11.46 3.76 -12.39
N PRO A 102 11.68 4.50 -11.28
CA PRO A 102 12.58 4.04 -10.22
C PRO A 102 12.17 2.70 -9.63
N ALA A 103 10.87 2.48 -9.40
CA ALA A 103 10.34 1.22 -8.89
C ALA A 103 10.54 0.07 -9.89
N ILE A 104 10.30 0.30 -11.18
CA ILE A 104 10.53 -0.72 -12.22
C ILE A 104 12.03 -1.04 -12.33
N SER A 105 12.90 -0.03 -12.30
CA SER A 105 14.35 -0.21 -12.39
C SER A 105 14.90 -1.03 -11.23
N ILE A 106 14.51 -0.74 -9.99
CA ILE A 106 14.99 -1.51 -8.83
C ILE A 106 14.45 -2.94 -8.83
N LEU A 107 13.19 -3.14 -9.26
CA LEU A 107 12.61 -4.48 -9.39
C LEU A 107 13.29 -5.31 -10.49
N ALA A 108 13.60 -4.70 -11.64
CA ALA A 108 14.35 -5.36 -12.70
C ALA A 108 15.75 -5.78 -12.23
N TYR A 109 16.42 -4.93 -11.43
CA TYR A 109 17.68 -5.29 -10.78
C TYR A 109 17.51 -6.43 -9.77
N TYR A 110 16.47 -6.41 -8.93
CA TYR A 110 16.20 -7.47 -7.97
C TYR A 110 15.82 -8.81 -8.62
N ALA A 111 15.21 -8.78 -9.81
CA ALA A 111 14.91 -9.99 -10.56
C ALA A 111 16.18 -10.79 -10.93
N THR A 112 17.30 -10.10 -11.21
CA THR A 112 18.59 -10.78 -11.50
C THR A 112 19.27 -11.32 -10.24
N MET A 113 18.82 -10.91 -9.06
CA MET A 113 19.35 -11.28 -7.75
C MET A 113 18.32 -12.07 -6.91
N ILE A 114 17.36 -12.74 -7.56
CA ILE A 114 16.24 -13.40 -6.88
C ILE A 114 16.70 -14.37 -5.78
N GLU A 115 17.79 -15.10 -5.97
CA GLU A 115 18.29 -16.09 -5.00
C GLU A 115 18.73 -15.48 -3.66
N THR A 116 19.00 -14.17 -3.65
CA THR A 116 19.36 -13.43 -2.43
C THR A 116 18.15 -13.10 -1.56
N PHE A 117 16.93 -13.14 -2.12
CA PHE A 117 15.70 -12.88 -1.38
C PHE A 117 15.37 -14.06 -0.47
N LYS A 118 15.60 -13.87 0.83
CA LYS A 118 15.26 -14.85 1.86
C LYS A 118 14.45 -14.19 2.96
N VAL A 119 13.43 -14.89 3.43
CA VAL A 119 12.70 -14.51 4.64
C VAL A 119 13.67 -14.67 5.81
N ALA A 120 14.01 -13.55 6.45
CA ALA A 120 14.92 -13.54 7.57
C ALA A 120 14.20 -13.94 8.87
N LYS A 121 13.01 -13.39 9.09
CA LYS A 121 12.15 -13.67 10.26
C LYS A 121 10.70 -13.50 9.88
N CYS A 122 9.84 -14.38 10.39
CA CYS A 122 8.40 -14.20 10.38
C CYS A 122 7.93 -14.09 11.82
N THR A 123 6.97 -13.20 12.04
CA THR A 123 6.25 -13.05 13.30
C THR A 123 4.79 -12.79 12.98
N VAL A 124 3.96 -12.77 14.02
CA VAL A 124 2.55 -12.36 13.89
C VAL A 124 2.41 -10.94 13.31
N ILE A 125 3.33 -10.02 13.63
CA ILE A 125 3.18 -8.57 13.35
C ILE A 125 4.03 -8.11 12.17
N TYR A 126 5.05 -8.86 11.77
CA TYR A 126 5.88 -8.53 10.61
C TYR A 126 6.63 -9.74 10.04
N ALA A 127 6.99 -9.63 8.77
CA ALA A 127 7.99 -10.43 8.08
C ALA A 127 9.20 -9.55 7.73
N SER A 128 10.40 -10.05 7.99
CA SER A 128 11.66 -9.42 7.62
C SER A 128 12.29 -10.17 6.47
N TYR A 129 12.93 -9.43 5.56
CA TYR A 129 13.54 -9.98 4.37
C TYR A 129 14.97 -9.46 4.23
N ASN A 130 15.84 -10.29 3.69
CA ASN A 130 17.18 -9.85 3.28
C ASN A 130 17.17 -9.54 1.78
N TYR A 131 17.64 -8.34 1.42
CA TYR A 131 17.76 -7.87 0.04
C TYR A 131 18.89 -6.84 -0.08
N PRO A 132 19.58 -6.76 -1.23
CA PRO A 132 20.65 -5.81 -1.45
C PRO A 132 20.11 -4.37 -1.62
N LEU A 133 20.94 -3.37 -1.32
CA LEU A 133 20.63 -1.94 -1.54
C LEU A 133 19.38 -1.43 -0.80
N GLY A 134 19.18 -1.86 0.45
CA GLY A 134 18.03 -1.47 1.27
C GLY A 134 17.83 0.05 1.41
N ASP A 135 18.92 0.82 1.53
CA ASP A 135 18.84 2.29 1.66
C ASP A 135 18.29 2.96 0.38
N LEU A 136 18.77 2.52 -0.78
CA LEU A 136 18.30 3.01 -2.08
C LEU A 136 16.83 2.65 -2.30
N TYR A 137 16.45 1.42 -1.93
CA TYR A 137 15.07 0.97 -1.97
C TYR A 137 14.18 1.84 -1.08
N GLY A 138 14.60 2.11 0.16
CA GLY A 138 13.91 3.00 1.08
C GLY A 138 13.68 4.38 0.47
N LEU A 139 14.71 4.99 -0.14
CA LEU A 139 14.56 6.28 -0.82
C LEU A 139 13.49 6.23 -1.93
N ILE A 140 13.53 5.20 -2.78
CA ILE A 140 12.56 4.98 -3.86
C ILE A 140 11.14 4.75 -3.31
N TYR A 141 11.03 4.08 -2.16
CA TYR A 141 9.77 3.75 -1.53
C TYR A 141 9.14 4.95 -0.81
N TYR A 142 9.90 5.70 -0.02
CA TYR A 142 9.37 6.78 0.83
C TYR A 142 9.17 8.11 0.09
N LEU A 143 9.95 8.42 -0.95
CA LEU A 143 9.79 9.67 -1.71
C LEU A 143 8.40 9.84 -2.34
N PRO A 144 7.83 8.83 -3.03
CA PRO A 144 6.47 8.92 -3.54
C PRO A 144 5.41 9.05 -2.44
N ILE A 145 5.62 8.45 -1.26
CA ILE A 145 4.71 8.62 -0.10
C ILE A 145 4.70 10.09 0.34
N LEU A 146 5.88 10.69 0.50
CA LEU A 146 6.00 12.09 0.87
C LEU A 146 5.34 13.00 -0.18
N ALA A 147 5.60 12.78 -1.46
CA ALA A 147 4.98 13.54 -2.55
C ALA A 147 3.45 13.40 -2.55
N THR A 148 2.94 12.20 -2.28
CA THR A 148 1.50 11.92 -2.14
C THR A 148 0.89 12.75 -1.02
N LEU A 149 1.49 12.74 0.18
CA LEU A 149 1.02 13.52 1.32
C LEU A 149 1.00 15.02 1.03
N ILE A 150 2.03 15.55 0.38
CA ILE A 150 2.09 16.97 -0.02
C ILE A 150 0.91 17.34 -0.93
N ILE A 151 0.61 16.50 -1.93
CA ILE A 151 -0.51 16.75 -2.86
C ILE A 151 -1.85 16.70 -2.13
N LEU A 152 -2.06 15.68 -1.29
CA LEU A 152 -3.30 15.56 -0.52
C LEU A 152 -3.49 16.74 0.45
N LEU A 153 -2.42 17.20 1.11
CA LEU A 153 -2.46 18.36 2.00
C LEU A 153 -2.83 19.64 1.25
N GLN A 154 -2.31 19.82 0.04
CA GLN A 154 -2.70 20.95 -0.81
C GLN A 154 -4.17 20.86 -1.23
N GLY A 155 -4.66 19.65 -1.55
CA GLY A 155 -6.08 19.40 -1.82
C GLY A 155 -6.98 19.67 -0.62
N ALA A 156 -6.53 19.32 0.59
CA ALA A 156 -7.26 19.56 1.84
C ALA A 156 -7.35 21.05 2.24
N LYS A 157 -6.45 21.89 1.72
CA LYS A 157 -6.49 23.36 1.93
C LYS A 157 -7.54 24.04 1.05
N ASN A 158 -8.08 23.38 0.03
CA ASN A 158 -9.07 23.98 -0.86
C ASN A 158 -10.43 24.12 -0.15
N LYS A 159 -10.87 25.36 0.10
CA LYS A 159 -12.09 25.67 0.88
C LYS A 159 -13.39 25.61 0.07
N SER A 160 -13.33 25.62 -1.27
CA SER A 160 -14.53 25.74 -2.12
C SER A 160 -15.31 24.43 -2.27
N ALA A 161 -14.69 23.27 -2.00
CA ALA A 161 -15.31 21.97 -2.19
C ALA A 161 -15.14 21.08 -0.94
N THR A 162 -16.07 21.21 0.01
CA THR A 162 -16.04 20.51 1.31
C THR A 162 -15.89 19.00 1.16
N ASP A 163 -16.55 18.36 0.19
CA ASP A 163 -16.41 16.92 -0.02
C ASP A 163 -15.04 16.50 -0.55
N ILE A 164 -14.44 17.26 -1.47
CA ILE A 164 -13.08 16.99 -1.96
C ILE A 164 -12.06 17.14 -0.82
N ARG A 165 -12.25 18.17 0.02
CA ARG A 165 -11.43 18.37 1.22
C ARG A 165 -11.55 17.18 2.19
N ASN A 166 -12.77 16.73 2.49
CA ASN A 166 -13.00 15.62 3.40
C ASN A 166 -12.38 14.31 2.90
N LEU A 167 -12.46 14.05 1.60
CA LEU A 167 -11.83 12.88 0.97
C LEU A 167 -10.29 12.95 0.99
N ASN A 168 -9.69 14.13 0.76
CA ASN A 168 -8.25 14.30 0.93
C ASN A 168 -7.82 14.08 2.39
N ILE A 169 -8.55 14.61 3.36
CA ILE A 169 -8.29 14.41 4.80
C ILE A 169 -8.39 12.93 5.15
N LEU A 170 -9.41 12.22 4.67
CA LEU A 170 -9.56 10.79 4.89
C LEU A 170 -8.33 9.99 4.40
N LEU A 171 -7.85 10.28 3.19
CA LEU A 171 -6.65 9.63 2.65
C LEU A 171 -5.40 9.98 3.46
N ILE A 172 -5.24 11.24 3.90
CA ILE A 172 -4.14 11.66 4.78
C ILE A 172 -4.16 10.88 6.09
N VAL A 173 -5.32 10.80 6.75
CA VAL A 173 -5.49 10.05 8.00
C VAL A 173 -5.10 8.59 7.79
N GLY A 174 -5.53 7.98 6.68
CA GLY A 174 -5.14 6.62 6.33
C GLY A 174 -3.62 6.44 6.19
N TYR A 175 -2.93 7.35 5.50
CA TYR A 175 -1.45 7.32 5.42
C TYR A 175 -0.77 7.54 6.77
N VAL A 176 -1.26 8.49 7.57
CA VAL A 176 -0.69 8.81 8.89
C VAL A 176 -0.80 7.62 9.84
N ILE A 177 -1.93 6.92 9.84
CA ILE A 177 -2.13 5.70 10.65
C ILE A 177 -1.13 4.61 10.28
N ILE A 178 -0.75 4.48 9.00
CA ILE A 178 0.27 3.52 8.58
C ILE A 178 1.68 3.96 8.98
N ILE A 179 1.98 5.25 8.85
CA ILE A 179 3.34 5.80 9.02
C ILE A 179 3.72 5.90 10.51
N ILE A 180 2.79 6.30 11.38
CA ILE A 180 3.07 6.54 12.81
C ILE A 180 3.66 5.30 13.51
N PRO A 181 3.07 4.09 13.41
CA PRO A 181 3.62 2.90 14.04
C PRO A 181 5.06 2.61 13.59
N SER A 182 5.36 2.86 12.32
CA SER A 182 6.70 2.65 11.77
C SER A 182 7.73 3.66 12.28
N ILE A 183 7.35 4.94 12.38
CA ILE A 183 8.22 5.96 12.98
C ILE A 183 8.48 5.65 14.46
N LEU A 184 7.44 5.29 15.21
CA LEU A 184 7.59 4.91 16.62
C LEU A 184 8.52 3.70 16.76
N GLY A 185 8.32 2.66 15.95
CA GLY A 185 9.21 1.49 15.94
C GLY A 185 10.68 1.85 15.66
N PHE A 186 10.91 2.75 14.71
CA PHE A 186 12.26 3.25 14.39
C PHE A 186 12.91 4.03 15.55
N ILE A 187 12.12 4.84 16.28
CA ILE A 187 12.62 5.59 17.44
C ILE A 187 13.04 4.63 18.58
N PHE A 188 12.28 3.55 18.80
CA PHE A 188 12.55 2.62 19.89
C PHE A 188 13.58 1.54 19.55
N TYR A 189 13.75 1.17 18.26
CA TYR A 189 14.63 0.09 17.83
C TYR A 189 15.43 0.47 16.58
N HIS A 190 16.76 0.45 16.69
CA HIS A 190 17.65 0.89 15.61
C HIS A 190 17.63 -0.02 14.37
N GLU A 191 17.36 -1.32 14.52
CA GLU A 191 17.26 -2.27 13.39
C GLU A 191 15.87 -2.30 12.72
N TYR A 192 14.93 -1.47 13.18
CA TYR A 192 13.53 -1.50 12.73
C TYR A 192 13.38 -1.18 11.24
N TRP A 193 14.34 -0.47 10.64
CA TRP A 193 14.32 -0.10 9.21
C TRP A 193 14.20 -1.29 8.26
N ARG A 194 14.61 -2.50 8.68
CA ARG A 194 14.52 -3.75 7.89
C ARG A 194 13.14 -4.40 7.87
N ILE A 195 12.20 -3.88 8.66
CA ILE A 195 10.85 -4.46 8.84
C ILE A 195 9.74 -3.44 8.62
N VAL A 196 10.08 -2.17 8.34
CA VAL A 196 9.11 -1.08 8.22
C VAL A 196 8.06 -1.39 7.17
N GLU A 197 8.44 -1.92 6.01
CA GLU A 197 7.54 -2.15 4.90
C GLU A 197 6.46 -3.18 5.25
N SER A 198 6.85 -4.27 5.93
CA SER A 198 5.90 -5.29 6.39
C SER A 198 4.98 -4.76 7.48
N VAL A 199 5.53 -4.02 8.45
CA VAL A 199 4.73 -3.37 9.50
C VAL A 199 3.71 -2.41 8.88
N MET A 200 4.14 -1.57 7.95
CA MET A 200 3.25 -0.64 7.23
C MET A 200 2.12 -1.39 6.54
N CYS A 201 2.40 -2.53 5.91
CA CYS A 201 1.37 -3.32 5.24
C CYS A 201 0.36 -3.91 6.23
N LYS A 202 0.74 -4.31 7.45
CA LYS A 202 -0.23 -4.78 8.46
C LYS A 202 -1.18 -3.68 8.92
N PHE A 203 -0.65 -2.47 9.10
CA PHE A 203 -1.47 -1.29 9.42
C PHE A 203 -2.22 -0.73 8.20
N ALA A 204 -1.86 -1.17 6.98
CA ALA A 204 -2.51 -0.74 5.75
C ALA A 204 -3.96 -1.21 5.62
N PHE A 205 -4.43 -2.12 6.47
CA PHE A 205 -5.86 -2.42 6.60
C PHE A 205 -6.70 -1.16 6.88
N PHE A 206 -6.25 -0.25 7.75
CA PHE A 206 -6.97 1.00 8.00
C PHE A 206 -7.03 1.89 6.75
N PHE A 207 -5.94 1.88 5.97
CA PHE A 207 -5.89 2.58 4.70
C PHE A 207 -6.73 1.89 3.62
N ALA A 208 -6.84 0.56 3.62
CA ALA A 208 -7.74 -0.19 2.75
C ALA A 208 -9.21 0.19 3.02
N ALA A 209 -9.60 0.32 4.30
CA ALA A 209 -10.91 0.82 4.68
C ALA A 209 -11.14 2.28 4.19
N ALA A 210 -10.15 3.15 4.38
CA ALA A 210 -10.19 4.53 3.88
C ALA A 210 -10.30 4.60 2.35
N LEU A 211 -9.53 3.79 1.62
CA LEU A 211 -9.57 3.67 0.15
C LEU A 211 -10.93 3.15 -0.32
N SER A 212 -11.51 2.16 0.36
CA SER A 212 -12.82 1.62 0.01
C SER A 212 -13.92 2.67 0.15
N TYR A 213 -13.98 3.35 1.29
CA TYR A 213 -14.92 4.45 1.50
C TYR A 213 -14.70 5.58 0.47
N PHE A 214 -13.45 5.98 0.26
CA PHE A 214 -13.08 7.00 -0.72
C PHE A 214 -13.60 6.65 -2.12
N THR A 215 -13.40 5.40 -2.55
CA THR A 215 -13.73 4.94 -3.90
C THR A 215 -15.25 4.95 -4.15
N LEU A 216 -16.03 4.54 -3.16
CA LEU A 216 -17.50 4.58 -3.20
C LEU A 216 -18.03 6.03 -3.23
N LYS A 217 -17.47 6.92 -2.40
CA LYS A 217 -17.93 8.31 -2.31
C LYS A 217 -17.50 9.16 -3.51
N ASN A 218 -16.26 9.00 -4.00
CA ASN A 218 -15.77 9.68 -5.20
C ASN A 218 -16.62 9.33 -6.44
N GLY A 219 -17.11 8.10 -6.50
CA GLY A 219 -18.04 7.67 -7.54
C GLY A 219 -19.32 8.51 -7.58
N LYS A 220 -19.93 8.77 -6.43
CA LYS A 220 -21.17 9.55 -6.31
C LYS A 220 -20.94 11.03 -6.65
N LEU A 221 -19.89 11.62 -6.08
CA LEU A 221 -19.51 13.03 -6.30
C LEU A 221 -19.35 13.36 -7.80
N ARG A 222 -18.69 12.49 -8.58
CA ARG A 222 -18.52 12.72 -10.02
C ARG A 222 -19.79 12.54 -10.84
N LYS A 223 -20.77 11.75 -10.38
CA LYS A 223 -22.08 11.65 -11.05
C LYS A 223 -22.88 12.93 -10.87
N GLU A 224 -22.89 13.49 -9.66
CA GLU A 224 -23.57 14.75 -9.35
C GLU A 224 -23.00 15.93 -10.13
N ILE A 225 -21.67 16.04 -10.26
CA ILE A 225 -21.03 17.09 -11.06
C ILE A 225 -21.44 16.98 -12.54
N LYS A 226 -21.62 15.77 -13.09
CA LYS A 226 -22.01 15.58 -14.48
C LYS A 226 -23.49 15.83 -14.77
N THR A 227 -24.36 15.84 -13.75
CA THR A 227 -25.80 16.08 -13.92
C THR A 227 -26.19 17.55 -13.79
N VAL A 228 -25.27 18.41 -13.33
CA VAL A 228 -25.50 19.85 -13.13
C VAL A 228 -25.06 20.68 -14.36
N PHE A 229 -24.37 20.06 -15.32
CA PHE A 229 -23.96 20.65 -16.60
C PHE A 229 -24.55 19.84 -17.76
#